data_AF-A0A7S2XM58-F1
#
_entry.id   AF-A0A7S2XM58-F1
#
_cell.length_a   1.000
_cell.length_b   1.000
_cell.length_c   1.000
_cell.angle_alpha   90.00
_cell.angle_beta   90.00
_cell.angle_gamma   90.00
#
_symmetry.space_group_name_H-M   'P 1'
#
loop_
_entity.id
_entity.type
_entity.pdbx_description
1 polymer ?
#
loop_
_entity_poly.entity_id
_entity_poly.type
_entity_poly.pdbx_seq_one_letter_code
_entity_poly.pdbx_strand_id
1 'polypeptide(L)'
;TGGCPHAAIREDISANLHACEELTAAFDSKVDLILLESGGDNLAANFSPELADFTVYVIDVAGGDKVPRKGGPGVTQSDVLVINKTDLAEAVGASLEVMDRDAKRMRGAGPTVFCQARQGLGLGVDEVAALI
;
A
#
# COMPACT_ATOMS: atom_id res chain seq x y z
N THR A 1 1.13 18.79 -1.20
CA THR A 1 0.26 18.53 -2.37
C THR A 1 -0.65 19.69 -2.72
N GLY A 2 -1.11 20.53 -1.78
CA GLY A 2 -1.94 21.72 -2.09
C GLY A 2 -3.40 21.41 -2.48
N GLY A 3 -3.83 20.15 -2.39
CA GLY A 3 -5.13 19.64 -2.84
C GLY A 3 -5.27 18.14 -2.60
N CYS A 4 -6.07 17.45 -3.44
CA CYS A 4 -6.39 16.03 -3.27
C CYS A 4 -5.14 15.12 -3.42
N PRO A 5 -4.82 14.24 -2.45
CA PRO A 5 -3.58 13.45 -2.43
C PRO A 5 -3.31 12.64 -3.70
N HIS A 6 -4.33 12.03 -4.31
CA HIS A 6 -4.16 11.26 -5.56
C HIS A 6 -3.56 12.06 -6.73
N ALA A 7 -3.80 13.37 -6.82
CA ALA A 7 -3.32 14.19 -7.94
C ALA A 7 -1.79 14.29 -7.90
N ALA A 8 -1.22 14.44 -6.70
CA ALA A 8 0.22 14.58 -6.51
C ALA A 8 1.01 13.28 -6.76
N ILE A 9 0.35 12.12 -6.71
CA ILE A 9 1.00 10.83 -6.94
C ILE A 9 0.66 10.22 -8.30
N ARG A 10 -0.25 10.83 -9.07
CA ARG A 10 -0.76 10.26 -10.32
C ARG A 10 -0.88 11.24 -11.47
N GLU A 11 -1.49 12.40 -11.27
CA GLU A 11 -1.84 13.34 -12.34
C GLU A 11 -0.72 14.36 -12.59
N ASP A 12 -0.21 14.95 -11.52
CA ASP A 12 0.96 15.83 -11.53
C ASP A 12 1.95 15.35 -10.48
N ILE A 13 2.88 14.51 -10.94
CA ILE A 13 3.91 13.91 -10.10
C ILE A 13 5.16 14.79 -9.96
N SER A 14 5.20 15.95 -10.63
CA SER A 14 6.42 16.74 -10.84
C SER A 14 7.12 17.08 -9.53
N ALA A 15 6.36 17.50 -8.51
CA ALA A 15 6.92 17.85 -7.21
C ALA A 15 7.51 16.65 -6.46
N ASN A 16 6.87 15.48 -6.54
CA ASN A 16 7.35 14.26 -5.88
C ASN A 16 8.56 13.67 -6.62
N LEU A 17 8.53 13.67 -7.96
CA LEU A 17 9.64 13.22 -8.78
C LEU A 17 10.88 14.09 -8.54
N HIS A 18 10.70 15.41 -8.51
CA HIS A 18 11.80 16.33 -8.20
C HIS A 18 12.39 16.10 -6.81
N ALA A 19 11.55 15.86 -5.79
CA ALA A 19 12.03 15.52 -4.46
C ALA A 19 12.84 14.21 -4.44
N CYS A 20 12.47 13.22 -5.26
CA CYS A 20 13.24 11.98 -5.39
C CYS A 20 14.60 12.22 -6.07
N GLU A 21 14.65 13.08 -7.09
CA GLU A 21 15.90 13.48 -7.74
C GLU A 21 16.82 14.21 -6.76
N GLU A 22 16.30 15.17 -5.99
CA GLU A 22 17.05 15.90 -4.97
C GLU A 22 17.60 14.96 -3.89
N LEU A 23 16.77 14.04 -3.39
CA LEU A 23 17.19 13.06 -2.39
C LEU A 23 18.29 12.15 -2.95
N THR A 24 18.11 11.64 -4.17
CA THR A 24 19.12 10.80 -4.84
C THR A 24 20.45 11.52 -4.99
N ALA A 25 20.41 12.79 -5.40
CA ALA A 25 21.60 13.62 -5.53
C ALA A 25 22.27 13.90 -4.18
N ALA A 26 21.49 14.14 -3.12
CA ALA A 26 21.99 14.39 -1.77
C ALA A 26 22.78 13.21 -1.17
N PHE A 27 22.55 12.00 -1.67
CA PHE A 27 23.26 10.78 -1.28
C PHE A 27 24.27 10.31 -2.35
N ASP A 28 24.80 11.22 -3.18
CA ASP A 28 25.79 10.94 -4.23
C ASP A 28 25.37 9.81 -5.18
N SER A 29 24.07 9.69 -5.47
CA SER A 29 23.50 8.61 -6.28
C SER A 29 23.75 7.19 -5.73
N LYS A 30 23.95 7.04 -4.41
CA LYS A 30 24.10 5.76 -3.70
C LYS A 30 22.84 5.33 -2.96
N VAL A 31 21.67 5.74 -3.45
CA VAL A 31 20.38 5.35 -2.88
C VAL A 31 19.93 4.06 -3.54
N ASP A 32 19.77 3.00 -2.74
CA ASP A 32 19.25 1.72 -3.23
C ASP A 32 17.71 1.70 -3.29
N LEU A 33 17.04 2.45 -2.40
CA LEU A 33 15.58 2.48 -2.28
C LEU A 33 15.10 3.83 -1.72
N ILE A 34 14.03 4.37 -2.31
CA ILE A 34 13.26 5.50 -1.78
C ILE A 34 11.85 5.02 -1.46
N LEU A 35 11.41 5.22 -0.22
CA LEU A 35 10.03 4.95 0.18
C LEU A 35 9.20 6.22 0.04
N LEU A 36 8.21 6.20 -0.85
CA LEU A 36 7.24 7.29 -1.02
C LEU A 36 5.91 6.94 -0.37
N GLU A 37 5.51 7.72 0.64
CA GLU A 37 4.21 7.58 1.29
C GLU A 37 3.20 8.55 0.66
N SER A 38 2.05 8.04 0.21
CA SER A 38 0.93 8.89 -0.21
C SER A 38 0.28 9.57 1.00
N GLY A 39 -0.39 10.70 0.80
CA GLY A 39 -1.11 11.40 1.89
C GLY A 39 -2.34 10.67 2.46
N GLY A 40 -2.62 9.43 2.04
CA GLY A 40 -3.83 8.68 2.35
C GLY A 40 -5.02 9.12 1.49
N ASP A 41 -5.72 8.16 0.90
CA ASP A 41 -6.87 8.43 0.03
C ASP A 41 -7.80 7.20 0.00
N ASN A 42 -8.82 7.26 -0.85
CA ASN A 42 -9.76 6.18 -1.08
C ASN A 42 -9.20 5.08 -2.01
N LEU A 43 -10.01 4.04 -2.25
CA LEU A 43 -9.62 2.86 -3.04
C LEU A 43 -9.26 3.14 -4.51
N ALA A 44 -9.61 4.33 -5.03
CA ALA A 44 -9.28 4.76 -6.38
C ALA A 44 -7.85 5.28 -6.53
N ALA A 45 -7.14 5.57 -5.42
CA ALA A 45 -5.79 6.09 -5.48
C ALA A 45 -4.77 5.00 -5.85
N ASN A 46 -3.87 5.37 -6.75
CA ASN A 46 -2.74 4.54 -7.17
C ASN A 46 -1.62 5.47 -7.64
N PHE A 47 -0.36 5.05 -7.49
CA PHE A 47 0.78 5.80 -8.00
C PHE A 47 0.83 5.74 -9.53
N SER A 48 1.37 6.80 -10.15
CA SER A 48 1.80 6.77 -11.54
C SER A 48 2.98 5.80 -11.68
N PRO A 49 3.01 4.95 -12.74
CA PRO A 49 4.19 4.16 -13.07
C PRO A 49 5.44 5.00 -13.38
N GLU A 50 5.26 6.30 -13.67
CA GLU A 50 6.39 7.24 -13.86
C GLU A 50 6.98 7.72 -12.52
N LEU A 51 6.30 7.49 -11.40
CA LEU A 51 6.74 7.90 -10.06
C LEU A 51 7.18 6.72 -9.18
N ALA A 52 6.55 5.55 -9.33
CA ALA A 52 6.83 4.39 -8.48
C ALA A 52 7.05 3.14 -9.34
N ASP A 53 8.22 2.52 -9.19
CA ASP A 53 8.57 1.24 -9.80
C ASP A 53 7.85 0.05 -9.15
N PHE A 54 7.51 0.20 -7.86
CA PHE A 54 6.87 -0.82 -7.04
C PHE A 54 5.88 -0.17 -6.06
N THR A 55 4.75 -0.82 -5.83
CA THR A 55 3.63 -0.28 -5.07
C THR A 55 3.15 -1.23 -3.98
N VAL A 56 3.20 -0.75 -2.73
CA VAL A 56 2.60 -1.43 -1.58
C VAL A 56 1.30 -0.71 -1.22
N TYR A 57 0.16 -1.39 -1.39
CA TYR A 57 -1.14 -0.83 -1.03
C TYR A 57 -1.59 -1.36 0.32
N VAL A 58 -1.82 -0.47 1.27
CA VAL A 58 -2.12 -0.84 2.67
C VAL A 58 -3.57 -0.52 2.98
N ILE A 59 -4.34 -1.55 3.36
CA ILE A 59 -5.65 -1.42 3.98
C ILE A 59 -5.58 -1.96 5.42
N ASP A 60 -6.60 -1.67 6.24
CA ASP A 60 -6.70 -2.25 7.57
C ASP A 60 -8.04 -2.93 7.84
N VAL A 61 -8.01 -3.89 8.77
CA VAL A 61 -9.18 -4.70 9.15
C VAL A 61 -10.30 -3.86 9.77
N ALA A 62 -9.98 -2.76 10.46
CA ALA A 62 -10.97 -1.86 11.03
C ALA A 62 -11.76 -1.07 9.96
N GLY A 63 -11.24 -0.98 8.73
CA GLY A 63 -12.00 -0.51 7.56
C GLY A 63 -13.15 -1.45 7.13
N GLY A 64 -13.18 -2.68 7.65
CA GLY A 64 -14.21 -3.69 7.47
C GLY A 64 -13.83 -4.80 6.48
N ASP A 65 -14.33 -6.01 6.73
CA ASP A 65 -14.01 -7.22 5.93
C ASP A 65 -14.41 -7.16 4.46
N LYS A 66 -15.27 -6.20 4.11
CA LYS A 66 -15.75 -5.95 2.75
C LYS A 66 -14.84 -5.07 1.92
N VAL A 67 -13.81 -4.47 2.50
CA VAL A 67 -12.91 -3.56 1.79
C VAL A 67 -12.26 -4.24 0.58
N PRO A 68 -11.72 -5.47 0.66
CA PRO A 68 -11.10 -6.11 -0.51
C PRO A 68 -12.04 -6.23 -1.71
N ARG A 69 -13.29 -6.68 -1.52
CA ARG A 69 -14.25 -6.83 -2.64
C ARG A 69 -14.79 -5.52 -3.22
N LYS A 70 -14.51 -4.37 -2.60
CA LYS A 70 -14.80 -3.06 -3.22
C LYS A 70 -13.85 -2.78 -4.39
N GLY A 71 -12.69 -3.45 -4.45
CA GLY A 71 -11.73 -3.29 -5.52
C GLY A 71 -11.05 -1.93 -5.51
N GLY A 72 -10.85 -1.38 -6.72
CA GLY A 72 -10.05 -0.19 -6.95
C GLY A 72 -8.61 -0.54 -7.34
N PRO A 73 -7.91 0.33 -8.08
CA PRO A 73 -6.59 0.06 -8.63
C PRO A 73 -5.57 -0.31 -7.55
N GLY A 74 -5.60 0.32 -6.37
CA GLY A 74 -4.73 -0.10 -5.26
C GLY A 74 -4.97 -1.56 -4.84
N VAL A 75 -6.24 -1.97 -4.75
CA VAL A 75 -6.59 -3.36 -4.42
C VAL A 75 -6.42 -4.29 -5.60
N THR A 76 -6.47 -3.90 -6.86
CA THR A 76 -6.39 -4.86 -7.98
C THR A 76 -5.05 -4.90 -8.71
N GLN A 77 -4.26 -3.81 -8.63
CA GLN A 77 -3.10 -3.57 -9.49
C GLN A 77 -1.81 -3.28 -8.75
N SER A 78 -1.83 -3.03 -7.43
CA SER A 78 -0.57 -2.85 -6.70
C SER A 78 0.29 -4.11 -6.78
N ASP A 79 1.58 -4.00 -6.50
CA ASP A 79 2.46 -5.17 -6.48
C ASP A 79 2.19 -6.04 -5.25
N VAL A 80 2.00 -5.40 -4.09
CA VAL A 80 1.62 -6.08 -2.83
C VAL A 80 0.38 -5.42 -2.23
N LEU A 81 -0.59 -6.22 -1.80
CA LEU A 81 -1.67 -5.76 -0.91
C LEU A 81 -1.32 -6.15 0.52
N VAL A 82 -1.31 -5.18 1.43
CA VAL A 82 -1.15 -5.42 2.86
C VAL A 82 -2.49 -5.22 3.55
N ILE A 83 -2.92 -6.23 4.32
CA ILE A 83 -4.10 -6.16 5.19
C ILE A 83 -3.61 -6.09 6.64
N ASN A 84 -3.45 -4.88 7.15
CA ASN A 84 -2.85 -4.61 8.45
C ASN A 84 -3.89 -4.63 9.59
N LYS A 85 -3.40 -4.64 10.83
CA LYS A 85 -4.19 -4.60 12.08
C LYS A 85 -5.09 -5.83 12.24
N THR A 86 -4.59 -7.01 11.89
CA THR A 86 -5.36 -8.26 12.00
C THR A 86 -5.77 -8.62 13.42
N ASP A 87 -5.04 -8.10 14.41
CA ASP A 87 -5.38 -8.17 15.84
C ASP A 87 -6.73 -7.53 16.17
N LEU A 88 -7.24 -6.61 15.34
CA LEU A 88 -8.52 -5.94 15.58
C LEU A 88 -9.74 -6.71 15.04
N ALA A 89 -9.55 -7.83 14.34
CA ALA A 89 -10.62 -8.56 13.65
C ALA A 89 -11.82 -8.88 14.55
N GLU A 90 -11.57 -9.44 15.73
CA GLU A 90 -12.63 -9.77 16.70
C GLU A 90 -13.36 -8.51 17.18
N ALA A 91 -12.61 -7.46 17.52
CA ALA A 91 -13.16 -6.22 18.07
C ALA A 91 -14.10 -5.48 17.10
N VAL A 92 -13.87 -5.61 15.78
CA VAL A 92 -14.71 -4.99 14.74
C VAL A 92 -15.66 -5.97 14.04
N GLY A 93 -15.69 -7.24 14.46
CA GLY A 93 -16.53 -8.27 13.85
C GLY A 93 -16.17 -8.58 12.40
N ALA A 94 -14.91 -8.44 12.01
CA ALA A 94 -14.41 -8.71 10.66
C ALA A 94 -13.89 -10.14 10.53
N SER A 95 -14.20 -10.81 9.41
CA SER A 95 -13.65 -12.13 9.09
C SER A 95 -12.40 -12.02 8.20
N LEU A 96 -11.25 -12.47 8.72
CA LEU A 96 -10.00 -12.54 7.94
C LEU A 96 -10.11 -13.51 6.76
N GLU A 97 -10.88 -14.59 6.90
CA GLU A 97 -11.15 -15.56 5.82
C GLU A 97 -11.93 -14.91 4.66
N VAL A 98 -12.92 -14.06 4.99
CA VAL A 98 -13.65 -13.29 3.98
C VAL A 98 -12.71 -12.32 3.26
N MET A 99 -11.85 -11.62 4.01
CA MET A 99 -10.88 -10.70 3.44
C MET A 99 -9.90 -11.41 2.50
N ASP A 100 -9.36 -12.57 2.90
CA ASP A 100 -8.44 -13.38 2.10
C ASP A 100 -9.10 -13.86 0.80
N ARG A 101 -10.29 -14.46 0.90
CA ARG A 101 -11.06 -14.92 -0.25
C ARG A 101 -11.36 -13.77 -1.23
N ASP A 102 -11.82 -12.63 -0.70
CA ASP A 102 -12.20 -11.49 -1.51
C ASP A 102 -10.96 -10.83 -2.15
N ALA A 103 -9.83 -10.73 -1.44
CA ALA A 103 -8.57 -10.23 -2.00
C ALA A 103 -8.04 -11.11 -3.14
N LYS A 104 -8.00 -12.44 -2.94
CA LYS A 104 -7.62 -13.42 -3.97
C LYS A 104 -8.49 -13.31 -5.22
N ARG A 105 -9.80 -13.11 -5.04
CA ARG A 105 -10.72 -12.91 -6.16
C ARG A 105 -10.41 -11.64 -6.95
N MET A 106 -10.06 -10.55 -6.27
CA MET A 106 -9.81 -9.25 -6.91
C MET A 106 -8.43 -9.15 -7.56
N ARG A 107 -7.44 -9.87 -7.04
CA ARG A 107 -6.02 -9.75 -7.43
C ARG A 107 -5.45 -10.97 -8.14
N GLY A 108 -6.21 -12.06 -8.22
CA GLY A 108 -5.73 -13.32 -8.76
C GLY A 108 -4.55 -13.86 -7.96
N ALA A 109 -3.40 -13.99 -8.62
CA ALA A 109 -2.17 -14.49 -8.02
C ALA A 109 -1.30 -13.41 -7.35
N GLY A 110 -1.71 -12.14 -7.37
CA GLY A 110 -0.97 -11.05 -6.74
C GLY A 110 -0.86 -11.24 -5.22
N PRO A 111 0.32 -11.01 -4.61
CA PRO A 111 0.55 -11.28 -3.20
C PRO A 111 -0.34 -10.40 -2.30
N THR A 112 -0.88 -11.04 -1.27
CA THR A 112 -1.64 -10.39 -0.18
C THR A 112 -1.04 -10.85 1.14
N VAL A 113 -0.57 -9.90 1.94
CA VAL A 113 0.08 -10.18 3.23
C VAL A 113 -0.77 -9.63 4.37
N PHE A 114 -1.07 -10.49 5.33
CA PHE A 114 -1.77 -10.10 6.56
C PHE A 114 -0.75 -9.65 7.61
N CYS A 115 -0.94 -8.45 8.16
CA CYS A 115 0.07 -7.81 9.00
C CYS A 115 -0.43 -7.35 10.38
N GLN A 116 0.50 -7.27 11.32
CA GLN A 116 0.38 -6.57 12.60
C GLN A 116 1.62 -5.69 12.82
N ALA A 117 1.62 -4.49 12.23
CA ALA A 117 2.80 -3.62 12.21
C ALA A 117 3.14 -2.97 13.57
N ARG A 118 2.24 -3.03 14.57
CA ARG A 118 2.48 -2.43 15.89
C ARG A 118 3.52 -3.23 16.69
N GLN A 119 4.32 -2.51 17.48
CA GLN A 119 5.44 -3.06 18.25
C GLN A 119 5.10 -4.34 19.02
N GLY A 120 5.98 -5.34 18.87
CA GLY A 120 5.94 -6.61 19.59
C GLY A 120 5.34 -7.78 18.82
N LEU A 121 4.64 -7.53 17.70
CA LEU A 121 4.00 -8.58 16.91
C LEU A 121 4.68 -8.78 15.56
N GLY A 122 4.98 -7.72 14.80
CA GLY A 122 5.79 -7.76 13.57
C GLY A 122 5.31 -8.73 12.49
N LEU A 123 4.15 -9.37 12.69
CA LEU A 123 3.66 -10.45 11.86
C LEU A 123 3.43 -9.92 10.45
N GLY A 124 3.97 -10.61 9.46
CA GLY A 124 3.88 -10.26 8.04
C GLY A 124 4.82 -9.14 7.58
N VAL A 125 5.50 -8.41 8.48
CA VAL A 125 6.41 -7.31 8.06
C VAL A 125 7.63 -7.85 7.30
N ASP A 126 8.23 -8.93 7.80
CA ASP A 126 9.37 -9.58 7.13
C ASP A 126 8.97 -10.18 5.77
N GLU A 127 7.72 -10.66 5.65
CA GLU A 127 7.18 -11.17 4.38
C GLU A 127 6.98 -10.05 3.36
N VAL A 128 6.47 -8.88 3.79
CA VAL A 128 6.40 -7.69 2.92
C VAL A 128 7.80 -7.25 2.49
N ALA A 129 8.75 -7.20 3.42
CA ALA A 129 10.13 -6.79 3.12
C ALA A 129 10.83 -7.76 2.15
N ALA A 130 10.54 -9.06 2.21
CA ALA A 130 11.10 -10.05 1.31
C ALA A 130 10.54 -9.98 -0.13
N LEU A 131 9.46 -9.23 -0.35
CA LEU A 131 8.86 -9.01 -1.67
C LEU A 131 9.39 -7.75 -2.37
N ILE A 132 10.11 -6.89 -1.65
CA ILE A 132 10.75 -5.65 -2.14
C ILE A 132 12.21 -5.98 -2.47
#